data_AF-A0A4R4PME3-F1
#
_entry.id   AF-A0A4R4PME3-F1
#
_cell.length_a   1.000
_cell.length_b   1.000
_cell.length_c   1.000
_cell.angle_alpha   90.00
_cell.angle_beta   90.00
_cell.angle_gamma   90.00
#
_symmetry.space_group_name_H-M   'P 1'
#
loop_
_entity.id
_entity.type
_entity.pdbx_description
1 polymer ?
#
loop_
_entity_poly.entity_id
_entity_poly.type
_entity_poly.pdbx_seq_one_letter_code
_entity_poly.pdbx_strand_id
1 'polypeptide(L)'
;MGQVAPDVLHELAVRNGVCVRPILSRLTDTTTGEQSIVSIPCGSTQARQCPVCSDRARKLRMQQCREGWHRDDEIPADDQDDDLPAEQSENGDEDQADDTESARRTRSTRRRQDAPDLPKVPMDNRTVGTAFTTPDGKTYRPSMFLTLTLPSYGKVGSDGTPINPDAYDYHRAAMDALHFPKIVDRFWQNLRRCAGYKVQYFATVEAQRRLAPHLHAAVRGVIPRQTVKDVAAATYHQLWWPQCTEPVYVGEDVPRWDELTSRYVDQAGRILPTWDEALDAIGEDLAATPAHVVKLGSQVDYQGILGSAEDKVGKAVGYLTKYLSKSIADTYGDDDEITTRQAIHLDRLHREVRWLPCSPSCSNWLRYGVQPKDAEGGMRPGWCPSKAHDRHHLGLGGRRVLVSRQWTGKTLAEHKADRAEVVRQTLAAAGVDMPDTDRYSASAHLENGQSRFIWEPVDRAKDTDLPTWHGVMTRGINERIRWRTDYEQAKQRPHAPPDDTRSATATTAASAA
;
A
#
# COMPACT_ATOMS: atom_id res chain seq x y z
N MET A 1 -26.64 -31.34 -20.98
CA MET A 1 -25.48 -30.53 -21.41
C MET A 1 -24.36 -30.80 -20.43
N GLY A 2 -23.22 -31.32 -20.89
CA GLY A 2 -22.08 -31.62 -20.01
C GLY A 2 -21.65 -30.36 -19.27
N GLN A 3 -21.48 -30.46 -17.95
CA GLN A 3 -20.98 -29.34 -17.15
C GLN A 3 -19.60 -28.93 -17.69
N VAL A 4 -19.39 -27.63 -17.89
CA VAL A 4 -18.09 -27.10 -18.28
C VAL A 4 -17.13 -27.42 -17.13
N ALA A 5 -15.95 -27.96 -17.46
CA ALA A 5 -14.97 -28.31 -16.45
C ALA A 5 -14.57 -27.07 -15.62
N PRO A 6 -14.32 -27.20 -14.30
CA PRO A 6 -14.08 -26.04 -13.44
C PRO A 6 -12.90 -25.15 -13.85
N ASP A 7 -11.84 -25.74 -14.38
CA ASP A 7 -10.67 -25.09 -14.96
C ASP A 7 -11.03 -24.26 -16.19
N VAL A 8 -11.79 -24.84 -17.13
CA VAL A 8 -12.28 -24.12 -18.32
C VAL A 8 -13.19 -22.97 -17.93
N LEU A 9 -14.07 -23.17 -16.94
CA LEU A 9 -14.96 -22.12 -16.45
C LEU A 9 -14.18 -21.00 -15.73
N HIS A 10 -13.13 -21.36 -15.00
CA HIS A 10 -12.21 -20.41 -14.38
C HIS A 10 -11.50 -19.56 -15.43
N GLU A 11 -10.94 -20.17 -16.48
CA GLU A 11 -10.30 -19.44 -17.58
C GLU A 11 -11.29 -18.53 -18.33
N LEU A 12 -12.51 -18.99 -18.57
CA LEU A 12 -13.58 -18.18 -19.18
C LEU A 12 -13.95 -16.98 -18.28
N ALA A 13 -14.02 -17.18 -16.96
CA ALA A 13 -14.25 -16.10 -16.01
C ALA A 13 -13.12 -15.07 -16.07
N VAL A 14 -11.85 -15.52 -16.09
CA VAL A 14 -10.68 -14.63 -16.23
C VAL A 14 -10.75 -13.84 -17.54
N ARG A 15 -10.99 -14.51 -18.67
CA ARG A 15 -11.05 -13.90 -20.01
C ARG A 15 -12.16 -12.85 -20.13
N ASN A 16 -13.31 -13.08 -19.49
CA ASN A 16 -14.42 -12.14 -19.48
C ASN A 16 -14.33 -11.10 -18.36
N GLY A 17 -13.31 -11.17 -17.50
CA GLY A 17 -13.11 -10.23 -16.41
C GLY A 17 -14.14 -10.38 -15.29
N VAL A 18 -14.55 -11.62 -14.97
CA VAL A 18 -15.39 -11.99 -13.83
C VAL A 18 -14.52 -12.43 -12.65
N CYS A 19 -14.89 -12.03 -11.43
CA CYS A 19 -14.15 -12.44 -10.24
C CYS A 19 -14.23 -13.97 -10.07
N VAL A 20 -13.08 -14.63 -9.94
CA VAL A 20 -12.99 -16.11 -9.79
C VAL A 20 -13.20 -16.61 -8.36
N ARG A 21 -13.22 -15.68 -7.39
CA ARG A 21 -13.40 -15.96 -5.96
C ARG A 21 -14.46 -15.04 -5.35
N PRO A 22 -15.69 -14.96 -5.89
CA PRO A 22 -16.67 -14.03 -5.38
C PRO A 22 -17.02 -14.34 -3.92
N ILE A 23 -17.26 -13.30 -3.15
CA ILE A 23 -17.86 -13.39 -1.83
C ILE A 23 -19.37 -13.42 -2.04
N LEU A 24 -20.06 -14.36 -1.41
CA LEU A 24 -21.50 -14.44 -1.47
C LEU A 24 -22.08 -13.71 -0.26
N SER A 25 -23.11 -12.90 -0.50
CA SER A 25 -23.86 -12.23 0.56
C SER A 25 -25.34 -12.38 0.29
N ARG A 26 -26.11 -12.59 1.36
CA ARG A 26 -27.56 -12.59 1.32
C ARG A 26 -28.05 -11.15 1.41
N LEU A 27 -28.85 -10.76 0.43
CA LEU A 27 -29.52 -9.47 0.35
C LEU A 27 -31.00 -9.68 0.66
N THR A 28 -31.52 -8.95 1.64
CA THR A 28 -32.94 -8.93 2.00
C THR A 28 -33.50 -7.53 1.74
N ASP A 29 -34.54 -7.40 0.90
CA ASP A 29 -35.35 -6.17 0.82
C ASP A 29 -36.40 -6.22 1.94
N THR A 30 -36.29 -5.31 2.91
CA THR A 30 -37.16 -5.26 4.09
C THR A 30 -38.58 -4.82 3.76
N THR A 31 -38.80 -4.24 2.58
CA THR A 31 -40.13 -3.83 2.09
C THR A 31 -40.93 -5.02 1.57
N THR A 32 -40.27 -5.90 0.80
CA THR A 32 -40.93 -7.03 0.13
C THR A 32 -40.73 -8.35 0.87
N GLY A 33 -39.74 -8.42 1.76
CA GLY A 33 -39.26 -9.67 2.37
C GLY A 33 -38.48 -10.55 1.40
N GLU A 34 -38.23 -10.10 0.17
CA GLU A 34 -37.52 -10.89 -0.84
C GLU A 34 -36.06 -11.05 -0.44
N GLN A 35 -35.58 -12.30 -0.49
CA GLN A 35 -34.18 -12.63 -0.23
C GLN A 35 -33.53 -13.15 -1.51
N SER A 36 -32.30 -12.71 -1.74
CA SER A 36 -31.49 -13.19 -2.86
C SER A 36 -30.01 -13.32 -2.46
N ILE A 37 -29.31 -14.26 -3.09
CA ILE A 37 -27.85 -14.39 -2.94
C ILE A 37 -27.17 -13.60 -4.06
N VAL A 38 -26.37 -12.61 -3.66
CA VAL A 38 -25.60 -11.75 -4.56
C VAL A 38 -24.12 -12.12 -4.50
N SER A 39 -23.46 -12.15 -5.66
CA SER A 39 -22.03 -12.39 -5.77
C SER A 39 -21.26 -11.07 -5.87
N ILE A 40 -20.39 -10.83 -4.90
CA ILE A 40 -19.57 -9.62 -4.79
C ILE A 40 -18.13 -9.96 -5.19
N PRO A 41 -17.47 -9.17 -6.05
CA PRO A 41 -16.05 -9.37 -6.35
C PRO A 41 -15.18 -9.32 -5.08
N CYS A 42 -14.20 -10.22 -4.96
CA CYS A 42 -13.38 -10.33 -3.74
C CYS A 42 -12.49 -9.12 -3.42
N GLY A 43 -12.28 -8.21 -4.38
CA GLY A 43 -11.44 -7.05 -4.19
C GLY A 43 -9.94 -7.34 -4.02
N SER A 44 -9.50 -8.60 -4.16
CA SER A 44 -8.09 -8.96 -3.98
C SER A 44 -7.20 -8.16 -4.92
N THR A 45 -6.18 -7.53 -4.36
CA THR A 45 -5.17 -6.80 -5.12
C THR A 45 -4.05 -7.71 -5.61
N GLN A 46 -4.00 -9.00 -5.24
CA GLN A 46 -2.95 -9.93 -5.63
C GLN A 46 -3.39 -10.79 -6.82
N ALA A 47 -2.61 -10.77 -7.91
CA ALA A 47 -2.95 -11.49 -9.14
C ALA A 47 -3.05 -13.00 -8.94
N ARG A 48 -2.16 -13.58 -8.12
CA ARG A 48 -2.18 -15.01 -7.75
C ARG A 48 -3.49 -15.45 -7.07
N GLN A 49 -4.16 -14.53 -6.36
CA GLN A 49 -5.42 -14.82 -5.68
C GLN A 49 -6.61 -14.59 -6.62
N CYS A 50 -6.62 -13.47 -7.35
CA CYS A 50 -7.63 -13.18 -8.36
C CYS A 50 -7.05 -12.22 -9.41
N PRO A 51 -6.69 -12.70 -10.62
CA PRO A 51 -6.08 -11.86 -11.64
C PRO A 51 -7.03 -10.74 -12.08
N VAL A 52 -8.34 -11.04 -12.17
CA VAL A 52 -9.37 -10.07 -12.56
C VAL A 52 -9.52 -8.92 -11.57
N CYS A 53 -9.66 -9.20 -10.27
CA CYS A 53 -9.82 -8.13 -9.28
C CYS A 53 -8.54 -7.31 -9.13
N SER A 54 -7.37 -7.97 -9.22
CA SER A 54 -6.08 -7.28 -9.17
C SER A 54 -5.88 -6.34 -10.37
N ASP A 55 -6.29 -6.74 -11.58
CA ASP A 55 -6.24 -5.90 -12.77
C ASP A 55 -7.22 -4.72 -12.69
N ARG A 56 -8.43 -4.92 -12.14
CA ARG A 56 -9.37 -3.82 -11.86
C ARG A 56 -8.77 -2.81 -10.89
N ALA A 57 -8.18 -3.27 -9.79
CA ALA A 57 -7.50 -2.41 -8.82
C ALA A 57 -6.31 -1.68 -9.45
N ARG A 58 -5.53 -2.38 -10.29
CA ARG A 58 -4.42 -1.79 -11.05
C ARG A 58 -4.89 -0.66 -11.97
N LYS A 59 -5.94 -0.88 -12.77
CA LYS A 59 -6.52 0.13 -13.67
C LYS A 59 -7.05 1.35 -12.93
N LEU A 60 -7.71 1.14 -11.79
CA LEU A 60 -8.15 2.22 -10.91
C LEU A 60 -6.97 3.08 -10.42
N ARG A 61 -5.88 2.43 -10.00
CA ARG A 61 -4.65 3.12 -9.59
C ARG A 61 -3.93 3.82 -10.75
N MET A 62 -3.97 3.28 -11.97
CA MET A 62 -3.45 3.96 -13.17
C MET A 62 -4.19 5.27 -13.43
N GLN A 63 -5.51 5.29 -13.28
CA GLN A 63 -6.31 6.50 -13.40
C GLN A 63 -5.94 7.51 -12.31
N GLN A 64 -5.94 7.09 -11.04
CA GLN A 64 -5.54 7.96 -9.93
C GLN A 64 -4.14 8.56 -10.15
N CYS A 65 -3.18 7.76 -10.61
CA CYS A 65 -1.83 8.25 -10.91
C CYS A 65 -1.83 9.29 -12.02
N ARG A 66 -2.60 9.08 -13.10
CA ARG A 66 -2.70 10.03 -14.22
C ARG A 66 -3.35 11.35 -13.82
N GLU A 67 -4.49 11.28 -13.13
CA GLU A 67 -5.25 12.47 -12.72
C GLU A 67 -4.42 13.43 -11.84
N GLY A 68 -3.52 12.91 -10.99
CA GLY A 68 -2.78 13.75 -10.06
C GLY A 68 -1.39 14.22 -10.53
N TRP A 69 -0.74 13.59 -11.51
CA TRP A 69 0.71 13.78 -11.72
C TRP A 69 1.10 15.12 -12.33
N HIS A 70 0.37 15.54 -13.36
CA HIS A 70 0.64 16.80 -14.05
C HIS A 70 -0.47 17.84 -13.82
N ARG A 71 -1.21 17.70 -12.71
CA ARG A 71 -2.21 18.67 -12.28
C ARG A 71 -1.60 20.07 -12.18
N ASP A 72 -2.35 21.06 -12.66
CA ASP A 72 -1.95 22.47 -12.68
C ASP A 72 -2.83 23.37 -11.79
N ASP A 73 -3.89 22.81 -11.20
CA ASP A 73 -4.76 23.45 -10.23
C ASP A 73 -4.50 22.95 -8.80
N GLU A 74 -4.64 23.86 -7.83
CA GLU A 74 -4.48 23.54 -6.41
C GLU A 74 -5.65 22.71 -5.90
N ILE A 75 -5.34 21.75 -5.02
CA ILE A 75 -6.36 20.99 -4.30
C ILE A 75 -6.61 21.77 -3.00
N PRO A 76 -7.87 22.11 -2.68
CA PRO A 76 -8.18 22.79 -1.43
C PRO A 76 -7.53 22.07 -0.25
N ALA A 77 -6.95 22.85 0.66
CA ALA A 77 -6.45 22.30 1.91
C ALA A 77 -7.62 21.63 2.65
N ASP A 78 -7.39 20.42 3.16
CA ASP A 78 -8.29 19.85 4.17
C ASP A 78 -7.90 20.52 5.49
N ASP A 79 -8.85 21.06 6.26
CA ASP A 79 -8.55 21.74 7.54
C ASP A 79 -7.88 20.81 8.58
N GLN A 80 -7.78 19.51 8.26
CA GLN A 80 -7.03 18.48 9.00
C GLN A 80 -5.54 18.36 8.57
N ASP A 81 -4.98 19.38 7.91
CA ASP A 81 -3.64 19.42 7.29
C ASP A 81 -2.45 19.42 8.29
N ASP A 82 -2.44 18.51 9.26
CA ASP A 82 -1.19 17.99 9.82
C ASP A 82 -0.71 16.83 8.93
N ASP A 83 -0.18 17.19 7.76
CA ASP A 83 0.42 16.28 6.77
C ASP A 83 1.79 15.73 7.23
N LEU A 84 1.92 15.51 8.55
CA LEU A 84 2.71 14.42 9.06
C LEU A 84 2.07 13.16 8.46
N PRO A 85 2.80 12.29 7.72
CA PRO A 85 2.31 10.93 7.62
C PRO A 85 2.05 10.53 9.05
N ALA A 86 0.81 10.06 9.34
CA ALA A 86 0.44 9.56 10.65
C ALA A 86 1.72 8.99 11.22
N GLU A 87 2.18 9.51 12.37
CA GLU A 87 3.03 8.65 13.18
C GLU A 87 2.29 7.33 13.07
N GLN A 88 2.94 6.32 12.46
CA GLN A 88 2.58 4.99 12.83
C GLN A 88 2.91 5.04 14.31
N SER A 89 1.93 5.51 15.09
CA SER A 89 1.68 5.08 16.43
C SER A 89 2.06 3.63 16.32
N GLU A 90 2.99 3.24 17.15
CA GLU A 90 3.52 1.89 17.14
C GLU A 90 2.42 0.83 17.34
N ASN A 91 1.14 1.26 17.39
CA ASN A 91 -0.11 0.56 17.46
C ASN A 91 -0.99 1.03 16.26
N GLY A 92 -1.27 0.13 15.34
CA GLY A 92 -2.44 0.28 14.48
C GLY A 92 -3.60 -0.40 15.19
N ASP A 93 -4.38 0.38 15.93
CA ASP A 93 -5.77 0.07 16.29
C ASP A 93 -6.49 1.41 16.49
N GLU A 94 -7.59 1.59 15.75
CA GLU A 94 -8.57 2.64 15.96
C GLU A 94 -9.44 2.20 17.14
N ASP A 95 -9.22 2.75 18.33
CA ASP A 95 -10.25 2.75 19.37
C ASP A 95 -10.11 3.94 20.33
N GLN A 96 -11.27 4.31 20.88
CA GLN A 96 -11.62 5.60 21.47
C GLN A 96 -10.74 6.07 22.62
N ALA A 97 -10.58 7.39 22.69
CA ALA A 97 -9.88 8.13 23.72
C ALA A 97 -10.36 7.75 25.13
N ASP A 98 -9.44 7.21 25.94
CA ASP A 98 -9.48 7.37 27.38
C ASP A 98 -8.41 8.39 27.78
N ASP A 99 -8.87 9.46 28.40
CA ASP A 99 -8.12 10.68 28.69
C ASP A 99 -7.33 10.46 29.98
N THR A 100 -6.21 9.74 29.89
CA THR A 100 -5.20 9.71 30.95
C THR A 100 -3.96 10.45 30.47
N GLU A 101 -3.67 11.58 31.13
CA GLU A 101 -2.43 12.37 31.01
C GLU A 101 -1.20 11.49 31.29
N SER A 102 -0.74 10.74 30.29
CA SER A 102 0.61 10.19 30.29
C SER A 102 1.54 11.27 29.74
N ALA A 103 2.47 11.72 30.58
CA ALA A 103 3.49 12.70 30.20
C ALA A 103 4.20 12.22 28.92
N ARG A 104 4.03 12.98 27.82
CA ARG A 104 4.55 12.65 26.50
C ARG A 104 6.06 12.41 26.56
N ARG A 105 6.47 11.13 26.50
CA ARG A 105 7.86 10.69 26.64
C ARG A 105 8.72 11.33 25.53
N THR A 106 9.55 12.29 25.89
CA THR A 106 10.43 13.01 24.95
C THR A 106 11.65 12.15 24.65
N ARG A 107 11.62 11.40 23.54
CA ARG A 107 12.76 10.57 23.10
C ARG A 107 13.95 11.46 22.74
N SER A 108 15.14 11.12 23.24
CA SER A 108 16.39 11.81 22.92
C SER A 108 16.69 11.76 21.42
N THR A 109 16.65 12.92 20.75
CA THR A 109 17.04 13.05 19.35
C THR A 109 18.56 13.18 19.25
N ARG A 110 19.31 12.10 19.50
CA ARG A 110 20.76 12.07 19.23
C ARG A 110 20.98 12.18 17.71
N ARG A 111 21.12 13.42 17.22
CA ARG A 111 21.33 13.72 15.80
C ARG A 111 22.70 13.21 15.38
N ARG A 112 22.77 12.51 14.25
CA ARG A 112 24.04 12.06 13.67
C ARG A 112 24.75 13.26 13.03
N GLN A 113 26.04 13.40 13.31
CA GLN A 113 26.86 14.53 12.82
C GLN A 113 27.51 14.26 11.46
N ASP A 114 27.48 13.01 10.97
CA ASP A 114 28.05 12.63 9.67
C ASP A 114 27.06 12.76 8.49
N ALA A 115 25.80 13.14 8.75
CA ALA A 115 24.83 13.37 7.70
C ALA A 115 25.02 14.76 7.08
N PRO A 116 24.98 14.89 5.73
CA PRO A 116 25.05 16.19 5.07
C PRO A 116 23.98 17.16 5.57
N ASP A 117 24.33 18.44 5.68
CA ASP A 117 23.35 19.47 6.00
C ASP A 117 22.48 19.78 4.78
N LEU A 118 21.19 19.87 5.05
CA LEU A 118 20.18 20.14 4.02
C LEU A 118 19.77 21.62 4.03
N PRO A 119 19.53 22.21 2.85
CA PRO A 119 19.04 23.58 2.76
C PRO A 119 17.66 23.70 3.42
N LYS A 120 17.43 24.83 4.09
CA LYS A 120 16.12 25.20 4.62
C LYS A 120 15.53 26.28 3.72
N VAL A 121 14.44 25.95 3.05
CA VAL A 121 13.71 26.86 2.17
C VAL A 121 12.38 27.23 2.86
N PRO A 122 11.89 28.48 2.76
CA PRO A 122 10.55 28.84 3.22
C PRO A 122 9.48 27.93 2.63
N MET A 123 8.52 27.49 3.44
CA MET A 123 7.47 26.59 3.02
C MET A 123 6.30 27.38 2.42
N ASP A 124 5.96 27.08 1.17
CA ASP A 124 4.79 27.59 0.48
C ASP A 124 3.64 26.58 0.59
N ASN A 125 2.43 27.06 0.89
CA ASN A 125 1.23 26.23 1.04
C ASN A 125 0.60 25.87 -0.31
N ARG A 126 1.43 25.38 -1.23
CA ARG A 126 1.03 24.95 -2.57
C ARG A 126 1.35 23.49 -2.78
N THR A 127 0.52 22.83 -3.57
CA THR A 127 0.69 21.44 -3.97
C THR A 127 1.19 21.32 -5.40
N VAL A 128 1.01 22.36 -6.22
CA VAL A 128 1.38 22.37 -7.64
C VAL A 128 2.84 22.79 -7.83
N GLY A 129 3.50 22.17 -8.80
CA GLY A 129 4.89 22.48 -9.18
C GLY A 129 5.04 23.82 -9.91
N THR A 130 6.28 24.33 -9.93
CA THR A 130 6.63 25.58 -10.63
C THR A 130 6.33 25.48 -12.13
N ALA A 131 5.72 26.52 -12.68
CA ALA A 131 5.58 26.70 -14.12
C ALA A 131 6.80 27.38 -14.71
N PHE A 132 7.17 26.97 -15.93
CA PHE A 132 8.23 27.58 -16.72
C PHE A 132 7.63 28.09 -18.02
N THR A 133 8.05 29.27 -18.45
CA THR A 133 7.63 29.88 -19.71
C THR A 133 8.83 29.95 -20.64
N THR A 134 8.70 29.40 -21.85
CA THR A 134 9.74 29.52 -22.87
C THR A 134 9.79 30.95 -23.43
N PRO A 135 10.89 31.35 -24.10
CA PRO A 135 10.94 32.63 -24.81
C PRO A 135 9.79 32.84 -25.80
N ASP A 136 9.27 31.74 -26.39
CA ASP A 136 8.13 31.75 -27.32
C ASP A 136 6.75 31.87 -26.61
N GLY A 137 6.73 32.13 -25.30
CA GLY A 137 5.51 32.32 -24.51
C GLY A 137 4.81 31.02 -24.08
N LYS A 138 5.34 29.84 -24.42
CA LYS A 138 4.73 28.56 -24.05
C LYS A 138 5.00 28.25 -22.58
N THR A 139 3.95 28.13 -21.78
CA THR A 139 4.03 27.73 -20.37
C THR A 139 3.91 26.22 -20.23
N TYR A 140 4.78 25.62 -19.42
CA TYR A 140 4.76 24.19 -19.10
C TYR A 140 5.11 23.93 -17.64
N ARG A 141 4.55 22.86 -17.06
CA ARG A 141 4.80 22.42 -15.68
C ARG A 141 5.42 21.01 -15.71
N PRO A 142 6.75 20.89 -15.62
CA PRO A 142 7.39 19.60 -15.55
C PRO A 142 7.13 18.95 -14.20
N SER A 143 6.93 17.64 -14.22
CA SER A 143 6.95 16.78 -13.04
C SER A 143 8.16 15.85 -13.12
N MET A 144 8.41 15.08 -12.07
CA MET A 144 9.55 14.15 -12.06
C MET A 144 9.13 12.72 -11.74
N PHE A 145 9.97 11.80 -12.20
CA PHE A 145 9.96 10.40 -11.82
C PHE A 145 11.23 10.09 -11.04
N LEU A 146 11.06 9.47 -9.88
CA LEU A 146 12.13 9.20 -8.93
C LEU A 146 12.20 7.70 -8.62
N THR A 147 13.41 7.15 -8.60
CA THR A 147 13.66 5.83 -8.01
C THR A 147 14.66 5.95 -6.86
N LEU A 148 14.28 5.45 -5.68
CA LEU A 148 15.14 5.35 -4.51
C LEU A 148 15.41 3.88 -4.19
N THR A 149 16.66 3.56 -3.90
CA THR A 149 17.09 2.19 -3.63
C THR A 149 17.73 2.09 -2.26
N LEU A 150 17.58 0.95 -1.60
CA LEU A 150 18.41 0.62 -0.43
C LEU A 150 19.88 0.37 -0.81
N PRO A 151 20.82 0.37 0.16
CA PRO A 151 22.23 0.07 -0.10
C PRO A 151 22.45 -1.37 -0.59
N SER A 152 23.71 -1.69 -0.90
CA SER A 152 24.14 -3.05 -1.20
C SER A 152 24.50 -3.78 0.10
N TYR A 153 24.20 -5.08 0.15
CA TYR A 153 24.51 -5.99 1.27
C TYR A 153 25.56 -7.04 0.91
N GLY A 154 26.12 -6.95 -0.30
CA GLY A 154 27.07 -7.90 -0.86
C GLY A 154 27.01 -7.89 -2.39
N LYS A 155 28.03 -8.46 -3.03
CA LYS A 155 28.09 -8.51 -4.50
C LYS A 155 27.05 -9.52 -5.01
N VAL A 156 26.24 -9.09 -5.98
CA VAL A 156 25.19 -9.93 -6.61
C VAL A 156 25.50 -10.21 -8.07
N GLY A 157 25.07 -11.36 -8.56
CA GLY A 157 25.15 -11.76 -9.97
C GLY A 157 24.10 -11.06 -10.83
N SER A 158 24.15 -11.34 -12.14
CA SER A 158 23.16 -10.82 -13.10
C SER A 158 21.75 -11.36 -12.85
N ASP A 159 21.63 -12.54 -12.23
CA ASP A 159 20.38 -13.16 -11.79
C ASP A 159 19.80 -12.51 -10.52
N GLY A 160 20.58 -11.66 -9.85
CA GLY A 160 20.23 -10.97 -8.62
C GLY A 160 20.59 -11.72 -7.34
N THR A 161 21.14 -12.94 -7.43
CA THR A 161 21.55 -13.72 -6.25
C THR A 161 22.94 -13.29 -5.77
N PRO A 162 23.26 -13.40 -4.47
CA PRO A 162 24.59 -13.14 -3.97
C PRO A 162 25.64 -14.03 -4.65
N ILE A 163 26.79 -13.44 -5.01
CA ILE A 163 27.94 -14.20 -5.54
C ILE A 163 28.50 -15.10 -4.43
N ASN A 164 28.61 -14.56 -3.21
CA ASN A 164 28.93 -15.32 -2.01
C ASN A 164 27.77 -15.18 -1.01
N PRO A 165 26.88 -16.17 -0.91
CA PRO A 165 25.78 -16.15 0.04
C PRO A 165 26.20 -16.08 1.50
N ASP A 166 27.37 -16.60 1.88
CA ASP A 166 27.78 -16.63 3.30
C ASP A 166 28.39 -15.29 3.76
N ALA A 167 28.88 -14.48 2.81
CA ALA A 167 29.36 -13.12 3.08
C ALA A 167 28.29 -12.03 2.80
N TYR A 168 27.08 -12.42 2.39
CA TYR A 168 25.98 -11.48 2.16
C TYR A 168 25.31 -11.14 3.49
N ASP A 169 25.17 -9.84 3.77
CA ASP A 169 24.59 -9.35 5.03
C ASP A 169 23.06 -9.41 4.99
N TYR A 170 22.53 -10.63 5.18
CA TYR A 170 21.08 -10.87 5.22
C TYR A 170 20.39 -10.21 6.41
N HIS A 171 21.08 -10.11 7.55
CA HIS A 171 20.53 -9.47 8.74
C HIS A 171 20.21 -8.00 8.47
N ARG A 172 21.19 -7.25 7.93
CA ARG A 172 20.98 -5.86 7.55
C ARG A 172 19.96 -5.72 6.43
N ALA A 173 19.99 -6.61 5.43
CA ALA A 173 19.00 -6.61 4.35
C ALA A 173 17.57 -6.75 4.87
N ALA A 174 17.36 -7.64 5.85
CA ALA A 174 16.07 -7.87 6.49
C ALA A 174 15.64 -6.69 7.37
N MET A 175 16.54 -6.13 8.20
CA MET A 175 16.24 -4.95 9.03
C MET A 175 15.91 -3.71 8.17
N ASP A 176 16.66 -3.47 7.10
CA ASP A 176 16.38 -2.39 6.16
C ASP A 176 15.05 -2.60 5.43
N ALA A 177 14.68 -3.85 5.10
CA ALA A 177 13.38 -4.16 4.48
C ALA A 177 12.21 -3.94 5.45
N LEU A 178 12.32 -4.42 6.69
CA LEU A 178 11.32 -4.26 7.76
C LEU A 178 10.99 -2.79 8.04
N HIS A 179 12.00 -1.93 7.94
CA HIS A 179 11.88 -0.52 8.30
C HIS A 179 11.97 0.41 7.10
N PHE A 180 11.87 -0.13 5.88
CA PHE A 180 11.86 0.64 4.65
C PHE A 180 10.78 1.75 4.61
N PRO A 181 9.53 1.52 5.08
CA PRO A 181 8.53 2.60 5.10
C PRO A 181 8.99 3.82 5.91
N LYS A 182 9.67 3.60 7.04
CA LYS A 182 10.14 4.68 7.92
C LYS A 182 11.16 5.57 7.23
N ILE A 183 12.07 5.01 6.42
CA ILE A 183 13.04 5.80 5.67
C ILE A 183 12.40 6.56 4.49
N VAL A 184 11.39 5.98 3.86
CA VAL A 184 10.60 6.65 2.80
C VAL A 184 9.85 7.86 3.35
N ASP A 185 9.22 7.73 4.53
CA ASP A 185 8.52 8.85 5.17
C ASP A 185 9.50 9.99 5.50
N ARG A 186 10.69 9.66 6.04
CA ARG A 186 11.74 10.65 6.31
C ARG A 186 12.26 11.30 5.03
N PHE A 187 12.36 10.56 3.93
CA PHE A 187 12.74 11.11 2.63
C PHE A 187 11.74 12.18 2.18
N TRP A 188 10.44 11.90 2.21
CA TRP A 188 9.43 12.88 1.79
C TRP A 188 9.38 14.11 2.68
N GLN A 189 9.54 13.95 4.00
CA GLN A 189 9.64 15.06 4.94
C GLN A 189 10.84 15.97 4.61
N ASN A 190 12.01 15.38 4.40
CA ASN A 190 13.21 16.12 4.04
C ASN A 190 13.07 16.78 2.66
N LEU A 191 12.48 16.08 1.68
CA LEU A 191 12.29 16.61 0.33
C LEU A 191 11.36 17.83 0.34
N ARG A 192 10.24 17.78 1.07
CA ARG A 192 9.32 18.91 1.24
C ARG A 192 10.03 20.12 1.85
N ARG A 193 10.81 19.91 2.90
CA ARG A 193 11.61 20.98 3.55
C ARG A 193 12.63 21.61 2.60
N CYS A 194 13.31 20.82 1.78
CA CYS A 194 14.31 21.32 0.83
C CYS A 194 13.68 21.94 -0.42
N ALA A 195 12.50 21.49 -0.81
CA ALA A 195 11.79 21.99 -1.99
C ALA A 195 10.94 23.24 -1.71
N GLY A 196 10.52 23.44 -0.46
CA GLY A 196 9.75 24.60 -0.03
C GLY A 196 8.27 24.57 -0.48
N TYR A 197 7.70 23.38 -0.71
CA TYR A 197 6.26 23.24 -0.99
C TYR A 197 5.73 21.86 -0.58
N LYS A 198 4.41 21.69 -0.53
CA LYS A 198 3.74 20.41 -0.21
C LYS A 198 3.89 19.43 -1.38
N VAL A 199 5.08 18.84 -1.52
CA VAL A 199 5.39 17.84 -2.55
C VAL A 199 4.39 16.68 -2.48
N GLN A 200 3.63 16.53 -3.57
CA GLN A 200 2.67 15.45 -3.76
C GLN A 200 3.29 14.34 -4.63
N TYR A 201 2.98 13.10 -4.30
CA TYR A 201 3.51 11.93 -5.01
C TYR A 201 2.51 10.79 -5.10
N PHE A 202 2.68 9.98 -6.15
CA PHE A 202 2.15 8.63 -6.26
C PHE A 202 3.35 7.70 -6.38
N ALA A 203 3.52 6.81 -5.41
CA ALA A 203 4.68 5.93 -5.34
C ALA A 203 4.29 4.48 -5.09
N THR A 204 5.14 3.58 -5.56
CA THR A 204 5.01 2.15 -5.36
C THR A 204 6.31 1.53 -4.88
N VAL A 205 6.17 0.52 -4.01
CA VAL A 205 7.28 -0.26 -3.48
C VAL A 205 7.34 -1.61 -4.18
N GLU A 206 8.49 -1.89 -4.75
CA GLU A 206 8.84 -3.13 -5.44
C GLU A 206 10.18 -3.63 -4.91
N ALA A 207 10.48 -4.91 -5.07
CA ALA A 207 11.81 -5.44 -4.80
C ALA A 207 12.70 -5.39 -6.05
N GLN A 208 13.97 -5.05 -5.83
CA GLN A 208 15.01 -5.21 -6.83
C GLN A 208 15.31 -6.68 -7.05
N ARG A 209 16.02 -7.03 -8.13
CA ARG A 209 16.48 -8.41 -8.40
C ARG A 209 17.24 -9.05 -7.23
N ARG A 210 17.76 -8.27 -6.27
CA ARG A 210 18.37 -8.76 -5.03
C ARG A 210 17.42 -8.81 -3.83
N LEU A 211 16.12 -8.80 -4.07
CA LEU A 211 15.02 -8.75 -3.10
C LEU A 211 14.93 -7.50 -2.21
N ALA A 212 15.94 -6.63 -2.23
CA ALA A 212 15.92 -5.36 -1.50
C ALA A 212 14.79 -4.43 -2.01
N PRO A 213 13.97 -3.87 -1.12
CA PRO A 213 12.98 -2.85 -1.48
C PRO A 213 13.56 -1.64 -2.20
N HIS A 214 12.84 -1.16 -3.20
CA HIS A 214 13.01 0.15 -3.82
C HIS A 214 11.68 0.89 -3.95
N LEU A 215 11.76 2.20 -4.07
CA LEU A 215 10.61 3.07 -4.27
C LEU A 215 10.67 3.63 -5.69
N HIS A 216 9.57 3.53 -6.43
CA HIS A 216 9.33 4.30 -7.64
C HIS A 216 8.26 5.34 -7.36
N ALA A 217 8.46 6.59 -7.78
CA ALA A 217 7.53 7.66 -7.49
C ALA A 217 7.34 8.59 -8.69
N ALA A 218 6.08 8.79 -9.08
CA ALA A 218 5.64 9.99 -9.77
C ALA A 218 5.52 11.12 -8.75
N VAL A 219 6.18 12.24 -9.00
CA VAL A 219 6.17 13.40 -8.09
C VAL A 219 5.72 14.63 -8.86
N ARG A 220 4.75 15.37 -8.30
CA ARG A 220 4.23 16.60 -8.91
C ARG A 220 5.25 17.73 -8.76
N GLY A 221 5.60 18.34 -9.88
CA GLY A 221 6.62 19.38 -9.94
C GLY A 221 8.04 18.84 -10.11
N VAL A 222 8.96 19.76 -10.39
CA VAL A 222 10.37 19.48 -10.61
C VAL A 222 11.19 20.05 -9.45
N ILE A 223 12.14 19.27 -8.96
CA ILE A 223 13.06 19.66 -7.88
C ILE A 223 14.48 19.48 -8.42
N PRO A 224 15.43 20.40 -8.17
CA PRO A 224 16.78 20.28 -8.72
C PRO A 224 17.41 18.91 -8.40
N ARG A 225 18.01 18.29 -9.42
CA ARG A 225 18.57 16.92 -9.29
C ARG A 225 19.60 16.82 -8.17
N GLN A 226 20.38 17.87 -7.94
CA GLN A 226 21.34 17.91 -6.84
C GLN A 226 20.64 17.90 -5.48
N THR A 227 19.61 18.73 -5.29
CA THR A 227 18.80 18.74 -4.07
C THR A 227 18.22 17.36 -3.76
N VAL A 228 17.69 16.65 -4.76
CA VAL A 228 17.16 15.29 -4.56
C VAL A 228 18.25 14.32 -4.11
N LYS A 229 19.45 14.39 -4.71
CA LYS A 229 20.59 13.56 -4.31
C LYS A 229 21.06 13.87 -2.89
N ASP A 230 21.15 15.14 -2.54
CA ASP A 230 21.56 15.59 -1.20
C ASP A 230 20.56 15.12 -0.15
N VAL A 231 19.25 15.27 -0.43
CA VAL A 231 18.17 14.74 0.42
C VAL A 231 18.28 13.23 0.58
N ALA A 232 18.49 12.48 -0.50
CA ALA A 232 18.64 11.03 -0.41
C ALA A 232 19.86 10.63 0.44
N ALA A 233 20.99 11.30 0.24
CA ALA A 233 22.23 11.04 0.99
C ALA A 233 22.14 11.40 2.48
N ALA A 234 21.41 12.46 2.82
CA ALA A 234 21.19 12.91 4.19
C ALA A 234 20.06 12.19 4.93
N THR A 235 19.23 11.43 4.21
CA THR A 235 18.07 10.75 4.80
C THR A 235 18.49 9.45 5.48
N TYR A 236 18.25 9.38 6.79
CA TYR A 236 18.43 8.18 7.62
C TYR A 236 17.29 8.07 8.65
N HIS A 237 17.10 6.86 9.19
CA HIS A 237 16.19 6.60 10.30
C HIS A 237 16.90 5.76 11.36
N GLN A 238 16.89 6.23 12.61
CA GLN A 238 17.50 5.52 13.75
C GLN A 238 16.42 4.81 14.55
N LEU A 239 16.60 3.52 14.79
CA LEU A 239 15.74 2.71 15.62
C LEU A 239 16.35 2.60 17.02
N TRP A 240 15.92 3.49 17.90
CA TRP A 240 16.25 3.46 19.33
C TRP A 240 15.38 2.44 20.04
N TRP A 241 15.59 1.17 19.68
CA TRP A 241 14.94 0.00 20.23
C TRP A 241 15.97 -0.82 21.03
N PRO A 242 15.52 -1.77 21.86
CA PRO A 242 16.41 -2.77 22.44
C PRO A 242 17.22 -3.49 21.35
N GLN A 243 18.43 -3.90 21.69
CA GLN A 243 19.33 -4.56 20.74
C GLN A 243 18.73 -5.89 20.27
N CYS A 244 18.70 -6.10 18.96
CA CYS A 244 18.11 -7.29 18.34
C CYS A 244 19.05 -7.98 17.34
N THR A 245 20.36 -7.78 17.49
CA THR A 245 21.38 -8.41 16.64
C THR A 245 21.62 -9.85 17.05
N GLU A 246 21.78 -10.12 18.35
CA GLU A 246 22.04 -11.45 18.88
C GLU A 246 20.82 -11.96 19.66
N PRO A 247 20.27 -13.14 19.32
CA PRO A 247 19.15 -13.70 20.07
C PRO A 247 19.62 -14.22 21.44
N VAL A 248 18.86 -13.90 22.48
CA VAL A 248 19.09 -14.40 23.84
C VAL A 248 18.55 -15.83 23.99
N TYR A 249 17.40 -16.09 23.37
CA TYR A 249 16.70 -17.37 23.44
C TYR A 249 16.62 -18.03 22.06
N VAL A 250 17.06 -19.29 21.96
CA VAL A 250 17.08 -20.08 20.74
C VAL A 250 16.54 -21.48 20.99
N GLY A 251 15.98 -22.12 19.96
CA GLY A 251 15.42 -23.46 20.09
C GLY A 251 14.14 -23.50 20.93
N GLU A 252 14.06 -24.45 21.85
CA GLU A 252 12.89 -24.67 22.72
C GLU A 252 12.94 -23.84 24.01
N ASP A 253 14.09 -23.23 24.32
CA ASP A 253 14.33 -22.45 25.53
C ASP A 253 13.75 -21.03 25.44
N VAL A 254 12.47 -20.90 25.11
CA VAL A 254 11.79 -19.61 24.95
C VAL A 254 11.08 -19.16 26.23
N PRO A 255 10.94 -17.85 26.48
CA PRO A 255 10.18 -17.33 27.61
C PRO A 255 8.72 -17.81 27.60
N ARG A 256 8.17 -18.05 28.80
CA ARG A 256 6.78 -18.48 28.98
C ARG A 256 5.97 -17.39 29.66
N TRP A 257 4.68 -17.35 29.34
CA TRP A 257 3.73 -16.49 30.04
C TRP A 257 3.49 -17.02 31.46
N ASP A 258 3.62 -16.14 32.45
CA ASP A 258 3.22 -16.42 33.82
C ASP A 258 1.89 -15.71 34.11
N GLU A 259 0.82 -16.50 34.26
CA GLU A 259 -0.54 -15.99 34.49
C GLU A 259 -0.65 -15.18 35.79
N LEU A 260 0.15 -15.51 36.81
CA LEU A 260 0.13 -14.82 38.11
C LEU A 260 0.65 -13.38 38.02
N THR A 261 1.74 -13.18 37.28
CA THR A 261 2.34 -11.85 37.13
C THR A 261 1.89 -11.13 35.85
N SER A 262 1.17 -11.84 34.96
CA SER A 262 0.83 -11.36 33.61
C SER A 262 2.07 -10.83 32.87
N ARG A 263 3.18 -11.56 33.00
CA ARG A 263 4.47 -11.21 32.39
C ARG A 263 5.15 -12.47 31.85
N TYR A 264 6.07 -12.27 30.90
CA TYR A 264 6.95 -13.32 30.42
C TYR A 264 8.12 -13.55 31.38
N VAL A 265 8.36 -14.82 31.70
CA VAL A 265 9.49 -15.27 32.50
C VAL A 265 10.39 -16.21 31.70
N ASP A 266 11.69 -16.15 31.97
CA ASP A 266 12.65 -17.08 31.39
C ASP A 266 12.66 -18.43 32.13
N GLN A 267 13.51 -19.36 31.67
CA GLN A 267 13.62 -20.70 32.26
C GLN A 267 14.12 -20.69 33.72
N ALA A 268 14.83 -19.64 34.14
CA ALA A 268 15.27 -19.45 35.51
C ALA A 268 14.19 -18.76 36.39
N GLY A 269 13.03 -18.44 35.82
CA GLY A 269 11.95 -17.73 36.51
C GLY A 269 12.17 -16.21 36.61
N ARG A 270 13.14 -15.65 35.88
CA ARG A 270 13.37 -14.20 35.85
C ARG A 270 12.36 -13.55 34.93
N ILE A 271 11.69 -12.52 35.43
CA ILE A 271 10.78 -11.69 34.64
C ILE A 271 11.58 -10.90 33.61
N LEU A 272 11.17 -10.95 32.35
CA LEU A 272 11.78 -10.15 31.29
C LEU A 272 11.42 -8.66 31.47
N PRO A 273 12.31 -7.72 31.14
CA PRO A 273 11.96 -6.31 31.09
C PRO A 273 10.83 -6.06 30.10
N THR A 274 9.89 -5.21 30.49
CA THR A 274 8.85 -4.69 29.60
C THR A 274 9.47 -3.81 28.51
N TRP A 275 8.69 -3.54 27.45
CA TRP A 275 9.11 -2.64 26.40
C TRP A 275 9.55 -1.27 26.93
N ASP A 276 8.75 -0.67 27.83
CA ASP A 276 9.03 0.66 28.35
C ASP A 276 10.24 0.68 29.28
N GLU A 277 10.40 -0.33 30.14
CA GLU A 277 11.60 -0.52 30.99
C GLU A 277 12.86 -0.67 30.12
N ALA A 278 12.78 -1.40 29.00
CA ALA A 278 13.89 -1.55 28.07
C ALA A 278 14.23 -0.25 27.34
N LEU A 279 13.23 0.58 27.00
CA LEU A 279 13.45 1.92 26.45
C LEU A 279 14.04 2.89 27.48
N ASP A 280 13.65 2.79 28.75
CA ASP A 280 14.21 3.60 29.83
C ASP A 280 15.70 3.30 30.03
N ALA A 281 16.07 2.01 30.04
CA ALA A 281 17.47 1.60 30.10
C ALA A 281 18.34 2.20 28.96
N ILE A 282 17.79 2.30 27.75
CA ILE A 282 18.46 2.95 26.60
C ILE A 282 18.59 4.48 26.79
N GLY A 283 17.57 5.10 27.41
CA GLY A 283 17.55 6.53 27.69
C GLY A 283 18.59 6.93 28.75
N GLU A 284 18.76 6.10 29.77
CA GLU A 284 19.72 6.27 30.86
C GLU A 284 21.17 6.01 30.43
N ASP A 285 21.38 5.11 29.47
CA ASP A 285 22.70 4.81 28.93
C ASP A 285 23.16 5.89 27.93
N LEU A 286 24.19 6.65 28.31
CA LEU A 286 24.83 7.65 27.46
C LEU A 286 25.64 7.05 26.31
N ALA A 287 26.09 5.80 26.45
CA ALA A 287 26.81 5.05 25.43
C ALA A 287 25.89 4.24 24.51
N ALA A 288 24.58 4.25 24.77
CA ALA A 288 23.63 3.48 23.98
C ALA A 288 23.72 3.84 22.49
N THR A 289 23.69 2.81 21.66
CA THR A 289 23.62 2.90 20.21
C THR A 289 22.22 2.50 19.73
N PRO A 290 21.74 3.04 18.59
CA PRO A 290 20.49 2.55 18.01
C PRO A 290 20.67 1.08 17.60
N ALA A 291 19.62 0.27 17.80
CA ALA A 291 19.60 -1.13 17.39
C ALA A 291 19.83 -1.29 15.88
N HIS A 292 19.35 -0.32 15.08
CA HIS A 292 19.60 -0.29 13.64
C HIS A 292 19.48 1.12 13.06
N VAL A 293 20.20 1.36 11.96
CA VAL A 293 20.14 2.63 11.22
C VAL A 293 19.87 2.33 9.75
N VAL A 294 18.67 2.69 9.30
CA VAL A 294 18.26 2.56 7.90
C VAL A 294 18.75 3.77 7.13
N LYS A 295 19.32 3.55 5.94
CA LYS A 295 19.76 4.60 5.02
C LYS A 295 19.34 4.27 3.59
N LEU A 296 19.22 5.29 2.74
CA LEU A 296 19.13 5.10 1.31
C LEU A 296 20.51 4.78 0.72
N GLY A 297 20.53 4.03 -0.38
CA GLY A 297 21.72 3.78 -1.18
C GLY A 297 22.14 5.03 -1.97
N SER A 298 23.34 5.00 -2.54
CA SER A 298 23.90 6.10 -3.33
C SER A 298 23.23 6.25 -4.71
N GLN A 299 22.50 5.24 -5.17
CA GLN A 299 21.84 5.26 -6.46
C GLN A 299 20.47 5.93 -6.36
N VAL A 300 20.31 7.01 -7.13
CA VAL A 300 19.05 7.72 -7.32
C VAL A 300 18.82 7.90 -8.82
N ASP A 301 17.75 7.29 -9.35
CA ASP A 301 17.31 7.59 -10.72
C ASP A 301 16.33 8.76 -10.71
N TYR A 302 16.57 9.73 -11.59
CA TYR A 302 15.81 10.97 -11.67
C TYR A 302 15.53 11.27 -13.14
N GLN A 303 14.26 11.45 -13.46
CA GLN A 303 13.81 11.79 -14.80
C GLN A 303 12.79 12.92 -14.74
N GLY A 304 13.01 13.99 -15.50
CA GLY A 304 11.99 15.02 -15.73
C GLY A 304 11.02 14.55 -16.81
N ILE A 305 9.71 14.65 -16.56
CA ILE A 305 8.66 14.24 -17.49
C ILE A 305 7.68 15.39 -17.66
N LEU A 306 7.39 15.74 -18.91
CA LEU A 306 6.37 16.71 -19.27
C LEU A 306 5.02 15.99 -19.43
N GLY A 307 3.94 16.60 -18.95
CA GLY A 307 2.59 16.04 -19.09
C GLY A 307 2.18 15.83 -20.55
N SER A 308 2.66 16.69 -21.46
CA SER A 308 2.40 16.55 -22.90
C SER A 308 3.12 15.36 -23.57
N ALA A 309 4.04 14.68 -22.86
CA ALA A 309 4.77 13.53 -23.40
C ALA A 309 4.03 12.22 -23.08
N GLU A 310 2.84 12.05 -23.66
CA GLU A 310 1.89 10.96 -23.38
C GLU A 310 2.53 9.56 -23.37
N ASP A 311 3.41 9.24 -24.32
CA ASP A 311 4.10 7.95 -24.35
C ASP A 311 4.98 7.71 -23.12
N LYS A 312 5.69 8.74 -22.66
CA LYS A 312 6.57 8.65 -21.48
C LYS A 312 5.74 8.57 -20.20
N VAL A 313 4.70 9.41 -20.08
CA VAL A 313 3.76 9.38 -18.96
C VAL A 313 3.09 8.01 -18.88
N GLY A 314 2.56 7.51 -19.99
CA GLY A 314 1.94 6.19 -20.08
C GLY A 314 2.86 5.04 -19.69
N LYS A 315 4.11 5.04 -20.16
CA LYS A 315 5.13 4.05 -19.75
C LYS A 315 5.43 4.13 -18.26
N ALA A 316 5.61 5.33 -17.71
CA ALA A 316 5.94 5.51 -16.30
C ALA A 316 4.78 5.14 -15.36
N VAL A 317 3.53 5.52 -15.70
CA VAL A 317 2.32 5.05 -15.01
C VAL A 317 2.19 3.53 -15.10
N GLY A 318 2.45 2.97 -16.29
CA GLY A 318 2.46 1.52 -16.50
C GLY A 318 3.46 0.81 -15.59
N TYR A 319 4.64 1.41 -15.42
CA TYR A 319 5.71 0.90 -14.56
C TYR A 319 5.37 1.01 -13.07
N LEU A 320 4.90 2.17 -12.58
CA LEU A 320 4.43 2.35 -11.19
C LEU A 320 3.38 1.31 -10.82
N THR A 321 2.45 1.06 -11.74
CA THR A 321 1.32 0.16 -11.50
C THR A 321 1.60 -1.31 -11.81
N LYS A 322 2.75 -1.63 -12.41
CA LYS A 322 3.11 -2.99 -12.84
C LYS A 322 3.15 -3.99 -11.68
N TYR A 323 3.64 -3.56 -10.52
CA TYR A 323 3.91 -4.44 -9.37
C TYR A 323 2.89 -4.32 -8.24
N LEU A 324 1.81 -3.57 -8.47
CA LEU A 324 0.69 -3.49 -7.54
C LEU A 324 0.06 -4.85 -7.27
N SER A 325 0.08 -5.73 -8.27
CA SER A 325 -0.58 -7.04 -8.22
C SER A 325 0.34 -8.23 -8.00
N LYS A 326 1.67 -8.02 -8.05
CA LYS A 326 2.67 -9.07 -7.84
C LYS A 326 3.08 -9.11 -6.37
N SER A 327 3.43 -10.26 -5.82
CA SER A 327 4.09 -10.33 -4.50
C SER A 327 5.55 -9.86 -4.59
N ILE A 328 6.17 -9.55 -3.45
CA ILE A 328 7.58 -9.13 -3.42
C ILE A 328 8.49 -10.33 -3.68
N ALA A 329 8.10 -11.52 -3.23
CA ALA A 329 8.78 -12.77 -3.53
C ALA A 329 8.80 -13.10 -5.04
N ASP A 330 7.80 -12.63 -5.79
CA ASP A 330 7.63 -12.94 -7.22
C ASP A 330 8.63 -12.14 -8.10
N THR A 331 9.62 -11.48 -7.49
CA THR A 331 10.68 -10.74 -8.18
C THR A 331 11.49 -11.64 -9.11
N TYR A 332 11.68 -12.91 -8.72
CA TYR A 332 12.41 -13.89 -9.53
C TYR A 332 11.54 -14.59 -10.58
N GLY A 333 10.22 -14.47 -10.50
CA GLY A 333 9.27 -15.27 -11.27
C GLY A 333 8.34 -16.04 -10.34
N ASP A 334 7.53 -16.92 -10.93
CA ASP A 334 6.72 -17.88 -10.17
C ASP A 334 7.62 -18.95 -9.53
N ASP A 335 7.19 -19.56 -8.42
CA ASP A 335 8.03 -20.50 -7.63
C ASP A 335 8.53 -21.70 -8.47
N ASP A 336 7.82 -22.09 -9.53
CA ASP A 336 8.22 -23.18 -10.43
C ASP A 336 9.26 -22.76 -11.49
N GLU A 337 9.51 -21.46 -11.64
CA GLU A 337 10.43 -20.88 -12.63
C GLU A 337 11.75 -20.40 -12.01
N ILE A 338 11.83 -20.28 -10.68
CA ILE A 338 13.02 -19.77 -10.01
C ILE A 338 14.13 -20.82 -9.96
N THR A 339 15.37 -20.37 -10.14
CA THR A 339 16.55 -21.24 -9.99
C THR A 339 16.77 -21.63 -8.53
N THR A 340 17.46 -22.74 -8.28
CA THR A 340 17.84 -23.17 -6.92
C THR A 340 18.61 -22.08 -6.16
N ARG A 341 19.47 -21.31 -6.84
CA ARG A 341 20.21 -20.19 -6.22
C ARG A 341 19.27 -19.07 -5.75
N GLN A 342 18.26 -18.75 -6.56
CA GLN A 342 17.25 -17.74 -6.22
C GLN A 342 16.37 -18.19 -5.07
N ALA A 343 15.93 -19.46 -5.07
CA ALA A 343 15.19 -20.05 -3.96
C ALA A 343 15.99 -19.99 -2.65
N ILE A 344 17.27 -20.39 -2.66
CA ILE A 344 18.14 -20.31 -1.47
C ILE A 344 18.30 -18.86 -0.98
N HIS A 345 18.51 -17.91 -1.89
CA HIS A 345 18.65 -16.50 -1.51
C HIS A 345 17.37 -15.96 -0.86
N LEU A 346 16.22 -16.25 -1.47
CA LEU A 346 14.91 -15.87 -0.96
C LEU A 346 14.65 -16.48 0.42
N ASP A 347 14.89 -17.77 0.59
CA ASP A 347 14.65 -18.47 1.85
C ASP A 347 15.62 -18.01 2.95
N ARG A 348 16.87 -17.66 2.61
CA ARG A 348 17.81 -17.05 3.57
C ARG A 348 17.32 -15.69 4.06
N LEU A 349 16.85 -14.83 3.15
CA LEU A 349 16.30 -13.52 3.53
C LEU A 349 15.00 -13.67 4.34
N HIS A 350 14.11 -14.56 3.92
CA HIS A 350 12.86 -14.84 4.64
C HIS A 350 13.13 -15.37 6.05
N ARG A 351 14.15 -16.22 6.22
CA ARG A 351 14.57 -16.73 7.53
C ARG A 351 14.96 -15.61 8.48
N GLU A 352 15.74 -14.63 8.04
CA GLU A 352 16.08 -13.46 8.88
C GLU A 352 14.83 -12.66 9.24
N VAL A 353 14.05 -12.29 8.23
CA VAL A 353 12.81 -11.51 8.40
C VAL A 353 11.85 -12.17 9.38
N ARG A 354 11.73 -13.50 9.37
CA ARG A 354 10.83 -14.25 10.27
C ARG A 354 11.13 -14.03 11.75
N TRP A 355 12.39 -13.83 12.12
CA TRP A 355 12.83 -13.80 13.52
C TRP A 355 13.17 -12.41 14.05
N LEU A 356 13.39 -11.43 13.17
CA LEU A 356 13.66 -10.05 13.56
C LEU A 356 12.37 -9.33 13.99
N PRO A 357 12.41 -8.40 14.94
CA PRO A 357 11.22 -7.66 15.36
C PRO A 357 10.80 -6.62 14.30
N CYS A 358 9.52 -6.64 13.88
CA CYS A 358 9.01 -5.69 12.89
C CYS A 358 8.43 -4.40 13.50
N SER A 359 7.95 -4.47 14.74
CA SER A 359 7.29 -3.41 15.51
C SER A 359 7.56 -3.60 17.01
N PRO A 360 7.24 -2.61 17.88
CA PRO A 360 7.31 -2.78 19.33
C PRO A 360 6.42 -3.90 19.88
N SER A 361 5.26 -4.13 19.29
CA SER A 361 4.33 -5.22 19.63
C SER A 361 4.71 -6.58 19.04
N CYS A 362 5.83 -6.68 18.33
CA CYS A 362 6.23 -7.91 17.67
C CYS A 362 6.63 -8.98 18.68
N SER A 363 6.01 -10.16 18.62
CA SER A 363 6.31 -11.30 19.50
C SER A 363 7.77 -11.78 19.43
N ASN A 364 8.51 -11.38 18.39
CA ASN A 364 9.93 -11.68 18.26
C ASN A 364 10.79 -11.02 19.34
N TRP A 365 10.32 -9.97 20.03
CA TRP A 365 11.06 -9.39 21.16
C TRP A 365 11.36 -10.39 22.27
N LEU A 366 10.48 -11.39 22.46
CA LEU A 366 10.70 -12.48 23.41
C LEU A 366 11.98 -13.28 23.11
N ARG A 367 12.39 -13.34 21.84
CA ARG A 367 13.67 -13.96 21.42
C ARG A 367 14.89 -13.18 21.91
N TYR A 368 14.73 -11.87 22.10
CA TYR A 368 15.77 -10.92 22.48
C TYR A 368 15.68 -10.51 23.96
N GLY A 369 14.85 -11.20 24.75
CA GLY A 369 14.74 -10.96 26.19
C GLY A 369 14.02 -9.69 26.58
N VAL A 370 13.14 -9.19 25.72
CA VAL A 370 12.25 -8.07 26.03
C VAL A 370 10.80 -8.50 25.82
N GLN A 371 9.91 -8.08 26.70
CA GLN A 371 8.48 -8.28 26.47
C GLN A 371 8.01 -7.28 25.40
N PRO A 372 7.27 -7.74 24.36
CA PRO A 372 6.67 -6.85 23.39
C PRO A 372 5.82 -5.78 24.07
N LYS A 373 5.65 -4.63 23.42
CA LYS A 373 4.62 -3.68 23.82
C LYS A 373 3.25 -4.36 23.76
N ASP A 374 2.42 -4.15 24.78
CA ASP A 374 1.10 -4.76 24.88
C ASP A 374 1.17 -6.31 24.86
N ALA A 375 2.12 -6.88 25.60
CA ALA A 375 2.36 -8.33 25.65
C ALA A 375 1.17 -9.09 26.27
N GLU A 376 0.77 -10.18 25.60
CA GLU A 376 -0.33 -11.04 26.03
C GLU A 376 0.10 -12.51 26.04
N GLY A 377 -0.61 -13.33 26.83
CA GLY A 377 -0.46 -14.77 26.84
C GLY A 377 -0.65 -15.37 25.44
N GLY A 378 0.25 -16.29 25.05
CA GLY A 378 0.19 -16.98 23.77
C GLY A 378 1.07 -16.37 22.67
N MET A 379 1.65 -15.17 22.86
CA MET A 379 2.68 -14.68 21.95
C MET A 379 3.93 -15.58 22.00
N ARG A 380 4.51 -15.85 20.82
CA ARG A 380 5.69 -16.72 20.66
C ARG A 380 6.68 -16.14 19.64
N PRO A 381 7.99 -16.25 19.86
CA PRO A 381 9.00 -15.96 18.83
C PRO A 381 8.72 -16.70 17.52
N GLY A 382 8.79 -16.00 16.39
CA GLY A 382 8.61 -16.53 15.04
C GLY A 382 7.16 -16.70 14.58
N TRP A 383 6.20 -16.26 15.40
CA TRP A 383 4.75 -16.36 15.17
C TRP A 383 4.03 -15.00 15.19
N CYS A 384 4.75 -13.91 14.93
CA CYS A 384 4.12 -12.60 14.84
C CYS A 384 3.12 -12.58 13.66
N PRO A 385 1.87 -12.10 13.86
CA PRO A 385 0.82 -12.12 12.84
C PRO A 385 1.04 -11.08 11.73
N SER A 386 2.01 -10.19 11.89
CA SER A 386 2.33 -9.18 10.87
C SER A 386 2.74 -9.85 9.57
N LYS A 387 2.06 -9.46 8.48
CA LYS A 387 2.39 -9.92 7.12
C LYS A 387 3.84 -9.63 6.72
N ALA A 388 4.55 -8.74 7.42
CA ALA A 388 5.98 -8.50 7.21
C ALA A 388 6.80 -9.79 7.25
N HIS A 389 6.42 -10.74 8.10
CA HIS A 389 7.09 -12.03 8.30
C HIS A 389 6.71 -13.08 7.25
N ASP A 390 5.73 -12.80 6.39
CA ASP A 390 5.35 -13.71 5.31
C ASP A 390 6.43 -13.77 4.24
N ARG A 391 6.63 -14.96 3.69
CA ARG A 391 7.52 -15.19 2.54
C ARG A 391 7.17 -14.28 1.36
N HIS A 392 5.89 -13.94 1.16
CA HIS A 392 5.44 -13.08 0.05
C HIS A 392 5.72 -11.58 0.23
N HIS A 393 5.96 -11.13 1.46
CA HIS A 393 6.18 -9.73 1.79
C HIS A 393 7.64 -9.41 2.12
N LEU A 394 8.44 -10.40 2.54
CA LEU A 394 9.89 -10.27 2.77
C LEU A 394 10.28 -8.99 3.51
N GLY A 395 9.61 -8.71 4.63
CA GLY A 395 9.86 -7.55 5.49
C GLY A 395 8.93 -6.37 5.24
N LEU A 396 8.26 -6.28 4.09
CA LEU A 396 7.35 -5.16 3.80
C LEU A 396 5.94 -5.41 4.35
N GLY A 397 5.78 -5.16 5.65
CA GLY A 397 4.49 -5.20 6.35
C GLY A 397 3.55 -4.04 6.05
N GLY A 398 4.01 -2.98 5.38
CA GLY A 398 3.23 -1.77 5.13
C GLY A 398 2.34 -1.80 3.88
N ARG A 399 1.84 -0.61 3.52
CA ARG A 399 1.22 -0.35 2.22
C ARG A 399 2.31 -0.29 1.15
N ARG A 400 2.08 -0.93 -0.01
CA ARG A 400 3.01 -0.89 -1.16
C ARG A 400 2.69 0.21 -2.16
N VAL A 401 1.55 0.87 -2.00
CA VAL A 401 1.13 2.04 -2.78
C VAL A 401 1.04 3.19 -1.80
N LEU A 402 1.86 4.20 -2.03
CA LEU A 402 1.95 5.38 -1.19
C LEU A 402 1.48 6.55 -2.04
N VAL A 403 0.34 7.12 -1.69
CA VAL A 403 -0.26 8.22 -2.44
C VAL A 403 -0.50 9.34 -1.45
N SER A 404 -0.03 10.54 -1.77
CA SER A 404 -0.31 11.73 -0.96
C SER A 404 -1.82 12.01 -0.92
N ARG A 405 -2.33 12.51 0.21
CA ARG A 405 -3.76 12.80 0.38
C ARG A 405 -4.26 13.81 -0.66
N GLN A 406 -3.49 14.90 -0.84
CA GLN A 406 -3.72 15.93 -1.86
C GLN A 406 -3.15 15.55 -3.23
N TRP A 407 -3.08 14.27 -3.58
CA TRP A 407 -2.71 13.85 -4.93
C TRP A 407 -3.84 14.10 -5.94
N THR A 408 -5.07 13.70 -5.64
CA THR A 408 -6.24 14.06 -6.46
C THR A 408 -7.33 14.76 -5.65
N GLY A 409 -7.23 14.76 -4.31
CA GLY A 409 -8.33 15.19 -3.44
C GLY A 409 -9.53 14.22 -3.47
N LYS A 410 -9.36 13.04 -4.09
CA LYS A 410 -10.41 12.02 -4.25
C LYS A 410 -10.02 10.71 -3.57
N THR A 411 -10.98 10.10 -2.91
CA THR A 411 -10.97 8.73 -2.43
C THR A 411 -11.01 7.72 -3.59
N LEU A 412 -10.66 6.46 -3.29
CA LEU A 412 -10.80 5.39 -4.29
C LEU A 412 -12.26 5.08 -4.64
N ALA A 413 -13.21 5.40 -3.77
CA ALA A 413 -14.63 5.24 -4.04
C ALA A 413 -15.09 6.25 -5.10
N GLU A 414 -14.69 7.51 -4.97
CA GLU A 414 -14.97 8.55 -5.98
C GLU A 414 -14.31 8.22 -7.32
N HIS A 415 -13.05 7.77 -7.33
CA HIS A 415 -12.42 7.29 -8.57
C HIS A 415 -13.19 6.12 -9.22
N LYS A 416 -13.83 5.25 -8.43
CA LYS A 416 -14.69 4.18 -8.98
C LYS A 416 -16.00 4.75 -9.52
N ALA A 417 -16.58 5.73 -8.84
CA ALA A 417 -17.80 6.41 -9.26
C ALA A 417 -17.58 7.14 -10.59
N ASP A 418 -16.51 7.91 -10.74
CA ASP A 418 -16.14 8.58 -11.99
C ASP A 418 -16.07 7.60 -13.17
N ARG A 419 -15.47 6.42 -12.95
CA ARG A 419 -15.40 5.36 -13.98
C ARG A 419 -16.76 4.78 -14.33
N ALA A 420 -17.62 4.59 -13.33
CA ALA A 420 -18.96 4.08 -13.54
C ALA A 420 -19.82 5.11 -14.29
N GLU A 421 -19.65 6.40 -13.97
CA GLU A 421 -20.36 7.51 -14.58
C GLU A 421 -20.04 7.64 -16.08
N VAL A 422 -18.78 7.49 -16.49
CA VAL A 422 -18.40 7.46 -17.91
C VAL A 422 -19.12 6.34 -18.67
N VAL A 423 -19.22 5.16 -18.07
CA VAL A 423 -19.95 4.02 -18.67
C VAL A 423 -21.44 4.32 -18.74
N ARG A 424 -22.03 4.87 -17.68
CA ARG A 424 -23.44 5.27 -17.62
C ARG A 424 -23.79 6.31 -18.68
N GLN A 425 -22.99 7.36 -18.82
CA GLN A 425 -23.19 8.40 -19.83
C GLN A 425 -23.10 7.85 -21.25
N THR A 426 -22.12 6.97 -21.52
CA THR A 426 -21.96 6.33 -22.83
C THR A 426 -23.19 5.49 -23.20
N LEU A 427 -23.71 4.71 -22.26
CA LEU A 427 -24.89 3.87 -22.48
C LEU A 427 -26.17 4.70 -22.62
N ALA A 428 -26.34 5.73 -21.76
CA ALA A 428 -27.46 6.65 -21.83
C ALA A 428 -27.50 7.42 -23.15
N ALA A 429 -26.34 7.88 -23.66
CA ALA A 429 -26.23 8.54 -24.97
C ALA A 429 -26.67 7.62 -26.13
N ALA A 430 -26.51 6.30 -25.97
CA ALA A 430 -26.98 5.31 -26.91
C ALA A 430 -28.46 4.90 -26.67
N GLY A 431 -29.17 5.47 -25.69
CA GLY A 431 -30.53 5.10 -25.34
C GLY A 431 -30.64 3.71 -24.68
N VAL A 432 -29.54 3.20 -24.11
CA VAL A 432 -29.54 1.96 -23.32
C VAL A 432 -29.78 2.33 -21.87
N ASP A 433 -30.90 1.88 -21.32
CA ASP A 433 -31.20 2.06 -19.91
C ASP A 433 -30.31 1.16 -19.06
N MET A 434 -29.60 1.76 -18.11
CA MET A 434 -28.76 1.03 -17.18
C MET A 434 -29.58 0.69 -15.94
N PRO A 435 -29.48 -0.53 -15.40
CA PRO A 435 -29.97 -0.78 -14.06
C PRO A 435 -29.34 0.22 -13.09
N ASP A 436 -30.17 0.83 -12.26
CA ASP A 436 -29.73 1.78 -11.24
C ASP A 436 -28.55 1.20 -10.43
N THR A 437 -27.43 1.92 -10.41
CA THR A 437 -26.22 1.53 -9.69
C THR A 437 -26.42 1.51 -8.17
N ASP A 438 -27.41 2.27 -7.67
CA ASP A 438 -27.75 2.36 -6.25
C ASP A 438 -28.95 1.50 -5.87
N ARG A 439 -29.42 0.63 -6.79
CA ARG A 439 -30.60 -0.22 -6.64
C ARG A 439 -30.66 -1.01 -5.33
N TYR A 440 -29.52 -1.34 -4.73
CA TYR A 440 -29.39 -2.06 -3.46
C TYR A 440 -28.47 -1.35 -2.47
N SER A 441 -28.45 -0.02 -2.49
CA SER A 441 -27.58 0.77 -1.61
C SER A 441 -27.86 0.49 -0.14
N ALA A 442 -26.80 0.31 0.64
CA ALA A 442 -26.90 0.20 2.10
C ALA A 442 -27.39 1.50 2.77
N SER A 443 -27.29 2.63 2.07
CA SER A 443 -27.82 3.93 2.51
C SER A 443 -29.25 4.20 2.06
N ALA A 444 -29.91 3.24 1.40
CA ALA A 444 -31.33 3.35 1.10
C ALA A 444 -32.14 3.10 2.38
N HIS A 445 -32.84 4.13 2.86
CA HIS A 445 -33.69 4.05 4.05
C HIS A 445 -35.17 4.13 3.67
N LEU A 446 -35.99 3.42 4.44
CA LEU A 446 -37.44 3.59 4.45
C LEU A 446 -37.80 4.91 5.15
N GLU A 447 -39.05 5.37 5.01
CA GLU A 447 -39.54 6.60 5.66
C GLU A 447 -39.41 6.57 7.19
N ASN A 448 -39.39 5.38 7.79
CA ASN A 448 -39.18 5.18 9.23
C ASN A 448 -37.69 5.20 9.66
N GLY A 449 -36.76 5.50 8.75
CA GLY A 449 -35.32 5.56 8.99
C GLY A 449 -34.60 4.21 8.95
N GLN A 450 -35.31 3.09 8.86
CA GLN A 450 -34.68 1.77 8.78
C GLN A 450 -34.06 1.52 7.39
N SER A 451 -32.97 0.76 7.34
CA SER A 451 -32.39 0.35 6.06
C SER A 451 -33.36 -0.53 5.27
N ARG A 452 -33.57 -0.17 4.00
CA ARG A 452 -34.38 -0.96 3.08
C ARG A 452 -33.69 -2.26 2.68
N PHE A 453 -32.37 -2.24 2.52
CA PHE A 453 -31.59 -3.39 2.09
C PHE A 453 -30.63 -3.83 3.20
N ILE A 454 -30.79 -5.07 3.65
CA ILE A 454 -29.92 -5.69 4.65
C ILE A 454 -29.01 -6.69 3.95
N TRP A 455 -27.70 -6.56 4.20
CA TRP A 455 -26.65 -7.41 3.65
C TRP A 455 -26.06 -8.28 4.75
N GLU A 456 -26.15 -9.59 4.60
CA GLU A 456 -25.63 -10.56 5.56
C GLU A 456 -24.58 -11.49 4.89
N PRO A 457 -23.47 -11.81 5.56
CA PRO A 457 -22.56 -12.84 5.09
C PRO A 457 -23.28 -14.20 5.03
N VAL A 458 -23.04 -14.98 3.98
CA VAL A 458 -23.56 -16.36 3.95
C VAL A 458 -22.78 -17.26 4.91
N ASP A 459 -23.49 -18.14 5.60
CA ASP A 459 -22.93 -19.20 6.43
C ASP A 459 -23.05 -20.53 5.68
N ARG A 460 -21.94 -21.01 5.11
CA ARG A 460 -21.93 -22.26 4.34
C ARG A 460 -22.36 -23.49 5.15
N ALA A 461 -22.29 -23.44 6.49
CA ALA A 461 -22.74 -24.54 7.33
C ALA A 461 -24.26 -24.52 7.58
N LYS A 462 -24.91 -23.35 7.45
CA LYS A 462 -26.34 -23.17 7.76
C LYS A 462 -27.20 -22.90 6.53
N ASP A 463 -26.65 -22.26 5.51
CA ASP A 463 -27.36 -21.90 4.29
C ASP A 463 -27.35 -23.08 3.28
N THR A 464 -28.50 -23.71 3.08
CA THR A 464 -28.65 -24.84 2.16
C THR A 464 -29.04 -24.44 0.74
N ASP A 465 -29.45 -23.19 0.52
CA ASP A 465 -29.93 -22.61 -0.74
C ASP A 465 -28.81 -21.92 -1.57
N LEU A 466 -27.54 -22.13 -1.19
CA LEU A 466 -26.43 -21.45 -1.83
C LEU A 466 -26.22 -21.92 -3.27
N PRO A 467 -26.00 -20.98 -4.22
CA PRO A 467 -25.69 -21.34 -5.59
C PRO A 467 -24.34 -22.07 -5.66
N THR A 468 -24.23 -23.05 -6.56
CA THR A 468 -22.95 -23.71 -6.83
C THR A 468 -21.96 -22.71 -7.42
N TRP A 469 -20.66 -22.92 -7.18
CA TRP A 469 -19.61 -22.08 -7.78
C TRP A 469 -19.77 -22.02 -9.31
N HIS A 470 -20.08 -23.15 -9.95
CA HIS A 470 -20.38 -23.19 -11.38
C HIS A 470 -21.55 -22.27 -11.75
N GLY A 471 -22.67 -22.33 -11.01
CA GLY A 471 -23.83 -21.45 -11.24
C GLY A 471 -23.51 -19.96 -11.10
N VAL A 472 -22.72 -19.60 -10.08
CA VAL A 472 -22.28 -18.22 -9.86
C VAL A 472 -21.38 -17.74 -11.00
N MET A 473 -20.41 -18.55 -11.43
CA MET A 473 -19.50 -18.21 -12.52
C MET A 473 -20.22 -18.08 -13.86
N THR A 474 -21.08 -19.05 -14.23
CA THR A 474 -21.84 -19.00 -15.49
C THR A 474 -22.72 -17.75 -15.55
N ARG A 475 -23.43 -17.42 -14.47
CA ARG A 475 -24.27 -16.21 -14.41
C ARG A 475 -23.43 -14.94 -14.59
N GLY A 476 -22.33 -14.83 -13.84
CA GLY A 476 -21.43 -13.68 -13.93
C GLY A 476 -20.78 -13.53 -15.30
N ILE A 477 -20.39 -14.62 -15.97
CA ILE A 477 -19.84 -14.61 -17.33
C ILE A 477 -20.87 -14.11 -18.33
N ASN A 478 -22.08 -14.66 -18.31
CA ASN A 478 -23.14 -14.27 -19.24
C ASN A 478 -23.52 -12.80 -19.07
N GLU A 479 -23.66 -12.33 -17.82
CA GLU A 479 -23.93 -10.93 -17.52
C GLU A 479 -22.80 -10.03 -18.02
N ARG A 480 -21.54 -10.42 -17.81
CA ARG A 480 -20.39 -9.61 -18.21
C ARG A 480 -20.21 -9.54 -19.72
N ILE A 481 -20.51 -10.62 -20.45
CA ILE A 481 -20.56 -10.65 -21.91
C ILE A 481 -21.62 -9.68 -22.40
N ARG A 482 -22.86 -9.79 -21.87
CA ARG A 482 -23.96 -8.88 -22.22
C ARG A 482 -23.58 -7.42 -22.03
N TRP A 483 -23.12 -7.04 -20.84
CA TRP A 483 -22.71 -5.66 -20.56
C TRP A 483 -21.60 -5.15 -21.48
N ARG A 484 -20.64 -6.01 -21.84
CA ARG A 484 -19.56 -5.66 -22.75
C ARG A 484 -20.10 -5.43 -24.16
N THR A 485 -20.97 -6.31 -24.64
CA THR A 485 -21.62 -6.17 -25.94
C THR A 485 -22.45 -4.89 -26.00
N ASP A 486 -23.25 -4.60 -24.98
CA ASP A 486 -24.07 -3.38 -24.90
C ASP A 486 -23.19 -2.12 -24.95
N TYR A 487 -22.09 -2.10 -24.19
CA TYR A 487 -21.14 -0.98 -24.16
C TYR A 487 -20.39 -0.81 -25.49
N GLU A 488 -19.91 -1.90 -26.11
CA GLU A 488 -19.22 -1.84 -27.41
C GLU A 488 -20.16 -1.37 -28.52
N GLN A 489 -21.42 -1.81 -28.52
CA GLN A 489 -22.44 -1.32 -29.44
C GLN A 489 -22.77 0.17 -29.21
N ALA A 490 -22.91 0.60 -27.95
CA ALA A 490 -23.15 1.99 -27.61
C ALA A 490 -22.03 2.92 -28.12
N LYS A 491 -20.76 2.51 -27.99
CA LYS A 491 -19.61 3.26 -28.52
C LYS A 491 -19.58 3.40 -30.05
N GLN A 492 -20.19 2.47 -30.78
CA GLN A 492 -20.21 2.48 -32.24
C GLN A 492 -21.35 3.32 -32.82
N ARG A 493 -22.36 3.67 -32.01
CA ARG A 493 -23.47 4.52 -32.47
C ARG A 493 -22.97 5.95 -32.68
N PRO A 494 -23.31 6.59 -33.81
CA PRO A 494 -22.93 7.97 -34.06
C PRO A 494 -23.70 8.90 -33.11
N HIS A 495 -23.05 9.28 -32.03
CA HIS A 495 -23.50 10.31 -31.10
C HIS A 495 -22.33 11.26 -30.82
N ALA A 496 -22.62 12.52 -30.45
CA ALA A 496 -21.59 13.46 -30.05
C ALA A 496 -20.77 12.85 -28.89
N PRO A 497 -19.43 12.91 -28.92
CA PRO A 497 -18.62 12.32 -27.85
C PRO A 497 -18.99 12.98 -26.51
N PRO A 498 -19.07 12.21 -25.41
CA PRO A 498 -19.24 12.79 -24.08
C PRO A 498 -18.10 13.76 -23.81
N ASP A 499 -18.44 14.94 -23.30
CA ASP A 499 -17.52 16.04 -22.99
C ASP A 499 -16.53 15.59 -21.89
N ASP A 500 -15.32 15.19 -22.29
CA ASP A 500 -14.28 14.55 -21.46
C ASP A 500 -13.61 15.50 -20.44
N THR A 501 -14.29 16.60 -20.06
CA THR A 501 -13.68 17.72 -19.31
C THR A 501 -14.38 18.09 -18.00
N ARG A 502 -15.43 17.38 -17.57
CA ARG A 502 -16.12 17.72 -16.31
C ARG A 502 -15.64 16.87 -15.14
N SER A 503 -14.50 17.27 -14.58
CA SER A 503 -14.18 16.98 -13.18
C SER A 503 -15.33 17.51 -12.29
N ALA A 504 -15.73 16.76 -11.27
CA ALA A 504 -16.85 17.06 -10.36
C ALA A 504 -16.65 18.31 -9.46
N THR A 505 -15.75 19.23 -9.84
CA THR A 505 -15.46 20.49 -9.15
C THR A 505 -16.02 21.73 -9.86
N ALA A 506 -16.65 21.59 -11.04
CA ALA A 506 -17.28 22.72 -11.72
C ALA A 506 -18.67 23.02 -11.14
N THR A 507 -18.73 23.86 -10.10
CA THR A 507 -19.97 24.49 -9.67
C THR A 507 -20.46 25.40 -10.79
N THR A 508 -21.56 25.02 -11.45
CA THR A 508 -22.24 25.89 -12.41
C THR A 508 -22.78 27.12 -11.69
N ALA A 509 -22.13 28.26 -11.88
CA ALA A 509 -22.70 29.56 -11.61
C ALA A 509 -23.86 29.79 -12.60
N ALA A 510 -25.09 29.73 -12.10
CA ALA A 510 -26.27 30.13 -12.85
C ALA A 510 -26.17 31.62 -13.19
N SER A 511 -26.13 31.93 -14.48
CA SER A 511 -26.37 33.29 -14.98
C SER A 511 -27.87 33.56 -14.92
N ALA A 512 -28.27 34.50 -14.07
CA ALA A 512 -29.60 35.09 -14.12
C ALA A 512 -29.58 36.23 -15.16
N ALA A 513 -30.47 36.12 -16.14
CA ALA A 513 -30.98 37.24 -16.91
C ALA A 513 -32.24 37.78 -16.21
#